data_AF-A0A2V6KG78-F1
#
_entry.id   AF-A0A2V6KG78-F1
#
_cell.length_a   1.000
_cell.length_b   1.000
_cell.length_c   1.000
_cell.angle_alpha   90.00
_cell.angle_beta   90.00
_cell.angle_gamma   90.00
#
_symmetry.space_group_name_H-M   'P 1'
#
loop_
_entity.id
_entity.type
_entity.pdbx_description
1 polymer ?
#
loop_
_entity_poly.entity_id
_entity_poly.type
_entity_poly.pdbx_seq_one_letter_code
_entity_poly.pdbx_strand_id
1 'polypeptide(L)'
;MDETVTKTEKLVGKYFHSADENNKVEWQGVVIGEPRAGWYLVQLFDWASGEPSVERLVPIEKMVGWLFYPDRDTMRSSSKYI
;
A
#
# COMPACT_ATOMS: atom_id res chain seq x y z
N MET A 1 -9.27 23.78 -22.04
CA MET A 1 -10.04 22.71 -21.40
C MET A 1 -9.19 21.47 -21.51
N ASP A 2 -8.31 21.26 -20.54
CA ASP A 2 -7.47 20.07 -20.48
C ASP A 2 -8.12 19.16 -19.43
N GLU A 3 -8.97 18.25 -19.90
CA GLU A 3 -9.46 17.17 -19.05
C GLU A 3 -8.27 16.26 -18.76
N THR A 4 -7.53 16.58 -17.70
CA THR A 4 -6.58 15.65 -17.11
C THR A 4 -7.40 14.49 -16.58
N VAL A 5 -7.65 13.50 -17.44
CA VAL A 5 -8.04 12.15 -17.02
C VAL A 5 -6.87 11.69 -16.15
N THR A 6 -6.99 11.92 -14.86
CA THR A 6 -6.18 11.25 -13.85
C THR A 6 -6.46 9.79 -14.06
N LYS A 7 -5.61 9.14 -14.88
CA LYS A 7 -5.52 7.69 -14.94
C LYS A 7 -5.34 7.26 -13.49
N THR A 8 -6.41 6.81 -12.85
CA THR A 8 -6.37 6.34 -11.49
C THR A 8 -5.40 5.18 -11.52
N GLU A 9 -4.16 5.43 -11.09
CA GLU A 9 -3.15 4.39 -11.09
C GLU A 9 -3.69 3.27 -10.21
N LYS A 10 -3.92 2.11 -10.81
CA LYS A 10 -4.47 0.97 -10.08
C LYS A 10 -3.46 0.59 -9.00
N LEU A 11 -3.88 0.70 -7.75
CA LEU A 11 -3.08 0.29 -6.60
C LEU A 11 -2.98 -1.23 -6.50
N VAL A 12 -3.94 -1.97 -7.07
CA VAL A 12 -3.93 -3.44 -7.09
C VAL A 12 -2.63 -3.96 -7.73
N GLY A 13 -1.94 -4.83 -7.01
CA GLY A 13 -0.63 -5.38 -7.36
C GLY A 13 0.56 -4.58 -6.80
N LYS A 14 0.35 -3.37 -6.27
CA LYS A 14 1.41 -2.57 -5.66
C LYS A 14 1.70 -3.04 -4.24
N TYR A 15 2.99 -3.12 -3.93
CA TYR A 15 3.47 -3.31 -2.57
C TYR A 15 3.46 -1.98 -1.83
N PHE A 16 3.40 -1.97 -0.51
CA PHE A 16 3.32 -0.72 0.24
C PHE A 16 4.02 -0.75 1.59
N HIS A 17 4.37 0.46 2.04
CA HIS A 17 4.55 0.79 3.45
C HIS A 17 3.45 1.77 3.86
N SER A 18 2.70 1.46 4.91
CA SER A 18 1.76 2.39 5.51
C SER A 18 2.47 3.30 6.49
N ALA A 19 1.97 4.52 6.63
CA ALA A 19 2.39 5.46 7.65
C ALA A 19 1.17 5.84 8.50
N ASP A 20 1.36 5.91 9.82
CA ASP A 20 0.37 6.45 10.74
C ASP A 20 0.31 7.99 10.65
N GLU A 21 -0.59 8.61 11.42
CA GLU A 21 -0.74 10.07 11.46
C GLU A 21 0.53 10.81 11.96
N ASN A 22 1.48 10.10 12.55
CA ASN A 22 2.78 10.62 13.00
C ASN A 22 3.92 10.28 12.03
N ASN A 23 3.60 9.84 10.80
CA ASN A 23 4.55 9.36 9.79
C ASN A 23 5.39 8.14 10.23
N LYS A 24 4.94 7.38 11.24
CA LYS A 24 5.60 6.13 11.62
C LYS A 24 5.12 5.01 10.71
N VAL A 25 6.07 4.25 10.17
CA VAL A 25 5.75 3.09 9.37
C VAL A 25 5.04 2.06 10.24
N GLU A 26 3.82 1.67 9.86
CA GLU A 26 2.98 0.78 10.67
C GLU A 26 2.91 -0.61 10.04
N TRP A 27 2.59 -0.69 8.75
CA TRP A 27 2.35 -1.93 8.03
C TRP A 27 3.14 -1.97 6.74
N GLN A 28 3.44 -3.20 6.32
CA GLN A 28 3.94 -3.49 4.99
C GLN A 28 3.05 -4.55 4.35
N GLY A 29 2.94 -4.54 3.02
CA GLY A 29 2.06 -5.49 2.36
C GLY A 29 1.93 -5.30 0.86
N VAL A 30 0.87 -5.88 0.30
CA VAL A 30 0.50 -5.74 -1.11
C VAL A 30 -1.01 -5.53 -1.24
N VAL A 31 -1.42 -4.66 -2.15
CA VAL A 31 -2.83 -4.48 -2.49
C VAL A 31 -3.26 -5.62 -3.41
N ILE A 32 -4.22 -6.44 -2.97
CA ILE A 32 -4.65 -7.64 -3.69
C ILE A 32 -6.00 -7.47 -4.39
N GLY A 33 -6.75 -6.41 -4.08
CA GLY A 33 -8.00 -6.12 -4.79
C GLY A 33 -8.65 -4.79 -4.42
N GLU A 34 -9.68 -4.43 -5.17
CA GLU A 34 -10.58 -3.31 -4.91
C GLU A 34 -12.02 -3.84 -4.98
N PRO A 35 -12.52 -4.50 -3.92
CA PRO A 35 -13.85 -5.12 -3.95
C PRO A 35 -14.99 -4.11 -4.08
N ARG A 36 -14.72 -2.83 -3.78
CA ARG A 36 -15.66 -1.69 -3.84
C ARG A 36 -14.85 -0.44 -4.16
N ALA A 37 -15.42 0.47 -4.96
CA ALA A 37 -14.77 1.74 -5.28
C ALA A 37 -14.28 2.47 -4.03
N GLY A 38 -12.98 2.81 -4.01
CA GLY A 38 -12.32 3.52 -2.90
C GLY A 38 -12.02 2.65 -1.68
N TRP A 39 -12.26 1.34 -1.73
CA TRP A 39 -11.88 0.38 -0.70
C TRP A 39 -10.99 -0.71 -1.29
N TYR A 40 -9.83 -0.88 -0.66
CA TYR A 40 -8.83 -1.82 -1.12
C TYR A 40 -8.65 -2.94 -0.13
N LEU A 41 -8.59 -4.16 -0.65
CA LEU A 41 -8.18 -5.33 0.11
C LEU A 41 -6.66 -5.42 0.05
N VAL A 42 -6.00 -5.44 1.20
CA VAL A 42 -4.55 -5.54 1.33
C VAL A 42 -4.18 -6.81 2.07
N GLN A 43 -3.14 -7.50 1.61
CA GLN A 43 -2.47 -8.55 2.36
C GLN A 43 -1.32 -7.91 3.12
N LEU A 44 -1.36 -8.00 4.45
CA LEU A 44 -0.27 -7.55 5.31
C LEU A 44 0.84 -8.61 5.38
N PHE A 45 2.08 -8.15 5.49
CA PHE A 45 3.22 -9.01 5.80
C PHE A 45 3.73 -8.70 7.20
N ASP A 46 4.05 -9.75 7.94
CA ASP A 46 4.70 -9.61 9.24
C ASP A 46 6.08 -8.96 9.10
N TRP A 47 6.46 -8.10 10.04
CA TRP A 47 7.74 -7.39 9.99
C TRP A 47 8.93 -8.29 10.37
N ALA A 48 8.73 -9.29 11.24
CA ALA A 48 9.78 -10.18 11.70
C ALA A 48 10.08 -11.30 10.68
N SER A 49 9.03 -11.90 10.10
CA SER A 49 9.20 -12.99 9.12
C SER A 49 9.12 -12.52 7.67
N GLY A 50 8.48 -11.38 7.40
CA GLY A 50 8.16 -10.94 6.06
C GLY A 50 7.04 -11.76 5.39
N GLU A 51 6.43 -12.72 6.10
CA GLU A 51 5.42 -13.62 5.54
C GLU A 51 4.01 -13.01 5.57
N PRO A 52 3.11 -13.44 4.67
CA PRO A 52 1.69 -13.10 4.73
C PRO A 52 1.08 -13.42 6.09
N SER A 53 0.43 -12.41 6.70
CA SER A 53 -0.30 -12.56 7.94
C SER A 53 -1.80 -12.45 7.70
N VAL A 54 -2.37 -11.27 7.86
CA VAL A 54 -3.81 -11.01 7.75
C VAL A 54 -4.14 -10.13 6.56
N GLU A 55 -5.33 -10.34 6.01
CA GLU A 55 -5.90 -9.42 5.03
C GLU A 55 -6.71 -8.33 5.74
N ARG A 56 -6.70 -7.10 5.20
CA ARG A 56 -7.52 -6.01 5.70
C ARG A 56 -8.18 -5.23 4.58
N LEU A 57 -9.40 -4.77 4.84
CA LEU A 57 -10.09 -3.83 3.99
C LEU A 57 -9.80 -2.41 4.47
N VAL A 58 -9.23 -1.58 3.60
CA VAL A 58 -8.75 -0.22 3.94
C VAL A 58 -9.38 0.79 2.97
N PRO A 59 -10.03 1.85 3.46
CA PRO A 59 -10.52 2.93 2.61
C PRO A 59 -9.36 3.79 2.11
N ILE A 60 -9.44 4.29 0.89
CA ILE A 60 -8.38 5.10 0.26
C ILE A 60 -8.01 6.35 1.09
N GLU A 61 -8.96 6.90 1.83
CA GLU A 61 -8.75 8.05 2.72
C GLU A 61 -7.75 7.75 3.86
N LYS A 62 -7.59 6.49 4.24
CA LYS A 62 -6.61 6.03 5.25
C LYS A 62 -5.25 5.68 4.66
N MET A 63 -5.11 5.75 3.34
CA MET A 63 -3.85 5.48 2.62
C MET A 63 -3.03 6.75 2.37
N VAL A 64 -3.46 7.89 2.90
CA VAL A 64 -2.69 9.14 2.82
C VAL A 64 -1.34 8.94 3.50
N GLY A 65 -0.26 9.31 2.81
CA GLY A 65 1.11 9.13 3.31
C GLY A 65 1.69 7.72 3.07
N TRP A 66 0.92 6.78 2.53
CA TRP A 66 1.44 5.47 2.17
C TRP A 66 2.37 5.57 0.96
N LEU A 67 3.41 4.75 0.97
CA LEU A 67 4.34 4.61 -0.14
C LEU A 67 4.00 3.33 -0.90
N PHE A 68 3.83 3.43 -2.21
CA PHE A 68 3.50 2.30 -3.08
C PHE A 68 4.67 1.98 -4.03
N TYR A 69 4.93 0.69 -4.19
CA TYR A 69 6.05 0.15 -4.94
C TYR A 69 5.57 -0.82 -6.02
N PRO A 70 6.26 -0.89 -7.16
CA PRO A 70 5.89 -1.80 -8.25
C PRO A 70 6.02 -3.27 -7.85
N ASP A 71 6.98 -3.61 -6.99
CA ASP A 71 7.31 -4.96 -6.58
C ASP A 71 7.89 -5.02 -5.16
N ARG A 72 8.00 -6.24 -4.64
CA ARG A 72 8.46 -6.53 -3.28
C ARG A 72 9.93 -6.14 -3.07
N ASP A 73 10.78 -6.32 -4.07
CA ASP A 73 12.21 -6.06 -3.97
C ASP A 73 12.49 -4.56 -3.85
N THR A 74 11.74 -3.75 -4.61
CA THR A 74 11.78 -2.28 -4.51
C THR A 74 11.32 -1.80 -3.14
N MET A 75 10.22 -2.36 -2.60
CA MET A 75 9.74 -2.07 -1.25
C MET A 75 10.80 -2.42 -0.18
N ARG A 76 11.40 -3.62 -0.25
CA ARG A 76 12.42 -4.05 0.73
C ARG A 76 13.69 -3.19 0.68
N SER A 77 14.03 -2.70 -0.51
CA SER A 77 15.20 -1.83 -0.69
C SER A 77 14.97 -0.43 -0.14
N SER A 78 13.72 0.06 -0.09
CA SER A 78 13.42 1.38 0.49
C SER A 78 13.51 1.37 2.03
N SER A 79 13.25 0.24 2.69
CA SER A 79 13.39 0.07 4.15
C SER A 79 14.83 0.25 4.64
N LYS A 80 15.84 0.24 3.76
CA LYS A 80 17.24 0.55 4.14
C LYS A 80 17.48 2.02 4.49
N TYR A 81 16.52 2.90 4.25
CA TYR A 81 16.64 4.34 4.41
C TYR A 81 15.60 4.95 5.37
N ILE A 82 14.86 4.11 6.10
CA ILE A 82 13.84 4.51 7.09
C ILE A 82 14.32 4.11 8.48
#